data_AF-A0A2N3IQ93-F1
#
_entry.id   AF-A0A2N3IQ93-F1
#
_cell.length_a   1.000
_cell.length_b   1.000
_cell.length_c   1.000
_cell.angle_alpha   90.00
_cell.angle_beta   90.00
_cell.angle_gamma   90.00
#
_symmetry.space_group_name_H-M   'P 1'
#
loop_
_entity.id
_entity.type
_entity.pdbx_description
1 polymer ?
#
loop_
_entity_poly.entity_id
_entity_poly.type
_entity_poly.pdbx_seq_one_letter_code
_entity_poly.pdbx_strand_id
1 'polypeptide(L)' 'MNQTPGKPHLTAIDILIELRCWLADNVEMQAEPAIVAHLPSGYQLTQSDCVEAIDALLHQLRH' A
#
# COMPACT_ATOMS: atom_id res chain seq x y z
N MET A 1 -4.43 11.76 -27.02
CA MET A 1 -3.15 11.87 -26.30
C MET A 1 -2.28 10.73 -26.78
N ASN A 2 -1.17 11.03 -27.45
CA ASN A 2 -0.24 10.02 -27.96
C ASN A 2 0.56 9.44 -26.78
N GLN A 3 0.39 8.15 -26.51
CA GLN A 3 1.14 7.42 -25.51
C GLN A 3 2.60 7.34 -25.93
N THR A 4 3.51 7.77 -25.07
CA THR A 4 4.96 7.68 -25.28
C THR A 4 5.35 6.19 -25.32
N PRO A 5 5.83 5.65 -26.47
CA PRO A 5 6.27 4.27 -26.55
C PRO A 5 7.58 4.14 -25.77
N GLY A 6 7.57 3.46 -24.62
CA GLY A 6 8.82 3.17 -23.91
C GLY A 6 8.75 3.20 -22.38
N LYS A 7 7.64 3.59 -21.75
CA LYS A 7 7.43 3.32 -20.33
C LYS A 7 6.52 2.10 -20.20
N PRO A 8 6.93 1.01 -19.54
CA PRO A 8 5.98 -0.02 -19.17
C PRO A 8 4.86 0.68 -18.39
N HIS A 9 3.62 0.54 -18.85
CA HIS A 9 2.49 1.04 -18.09
C HIS A 9 2.48 0.27 -16.78
N LEU A 10 2.68 0.97 -15.66
CA LEU A 10 2.52 0.37 -14.35
C LEU A 10 1.10 -0.18 -14.27
N THR A 11 0.99 -1.49 -14.06
CA THR A 11 -0.30 -2.11 -13.79
C THR A 11 -0.75 -1.70 -12.39
N ALA A 12 -2.04 -1.84 -12.11
CA ALA A 12 -2.55 -1.65 -10.76
C ALA A 12 -1.81 -2.54 -9.73
N ILE A 13 -1.39 -3.74 -10.15
CA ILE A 13 -0.62 -4.68 -9.33
C ILE A 13 0.77 -4.10 -9.03
N ASP A 14 1.48 -3.56 -10.03
CA ASP A 14 2.81 -2.96 -9.82
C ASP A 14 2.76 -1.79 -8.84
N ILE A 15 1.72 -0.95 -8.95
CA ILE A 15 1.53 0.20 -8.05
C ILE A 15 1.25 -0.28 -6.62
N LEU A 16 0.42 -1.30 -6.45
CA LEU A 16 0.10 -1.86 -5.13
C LEU A 16 1.32 -2.52 -4.48
N ILE A 17 2.17 -3.20 -5.26
CA ILE A 17 3.43 -3.79 -4.77
C ILE A 17 4.37 -2.69 -4.28
N GLU A 18 4.60 -1.64 -5.06
CA GLU A 18 5.45 -0.52 -4.67
C GLU A 18 4.95 0.19 -3.41
N LEU A 19 3.63 0.45 -3.34
CA LEU A 19 3.02 1.06 -2.16
C LEU A 19 3.18 0.18 -0.92
N ARG A 20 3.02 -1.14 -1.06
CA ARG A 20 3.18 -2.12 0.01
C ARG A 20 4.62 -2.15 0.53
N CYS A 21 5.61 -2.16 -0.36
CA CYS A 21 7.03 -2.11 0.02
C CYS A 21 7.35 -0.82 0.77
N TRP A 22 6.92 0.33 0.23
CA TRP A 22 7.13 1.61 0.89
C TRP A 22 6.52 1.65 2.30
N LEU A 23 5.28 1.16 2.48
CA LEU A 23 4.65 1.12 3.79
C LEU A 23 5.37 0.18 4.76
N ALA A 24 5.80 -1.00 4.32
CA ALA A 24 6.52 -1.96 5.15
C ALA A 24 7.87 -1.39 5.63
N ASP A 25 8.63 -0.76 4.73
CA ASP A 25 9.89 -0.11 5.08
C ASP A 25 9.68 1.02 6.10
N ASN A 26 8.61 1.81 5.96
CA ASN A 26 8.27 2.85 6.93
C ASN A 26 7.91 2.27 8.30
N VAL A 27 7.20 1.14 8.35
CA VAL A 27 6.89 0.44 9.61
C VAL A 27 8.18 -0.05 10.29
N GLU A 28 9.12 -0.62 9.55
CA GLU A 28 10.39 -1.12 10.11
C GLU A 28 11.30 0.03 10.61
N MET A 29 11.25 1.18 9.95
CA MET A 29 12.07 2.34 10.31
C MET A 29 11.51 3.17 11.46
N GLN A 30 10.23 3.01 11.81
CA GLN A 30 9.62 3.79 12.89
C GLN A 30 9.66 3.06 14.24
N ALA A 31 9.98 3.81 15.30
CA ALA A 31 9.99 3.30 16.67
C ALA A 31 8.58 3.14 17.27
N GLU A 32 7.61 3.89 16.76
CA GLU A 32 6.21 3.83 17.15
C GLU A 32 5.32 3.72 15.90
N PRO A 33 4.16 3.04 15.97
CA PRO A 33 3.29 2.90 14.81
C PRO A 33 2.75 4.25 14.34
N ALA A 34 3.04 4.63 13.09
CA ALA A 34 2.40 5.79 12.48
C ALA A 34 0.89 5.55 12.30
N ILE A 35 0.10 6.33 13.03
CA ILE A 35 -1.35 6.39 12.85
C ILE A 35 -1.64 7.12 11.54
N VAL A 36 -2.33 6.43 10.65
CA VAL A 36 -2.76 6.93 9.34
C VAL A 36 -4.11 7.62 9.46
N ALA A 37 -5.03 7.07 10.26
CA ALA A 37 -6.35 7.68 10.47
C ALA A 37 -6.99 7.25 11.79
N HIS A 38 -7.81 8.13 12.37
CA HIS A 38 -8.73 7.77 13.46
C HIS A 38 -10.10 7.47 12.86
N LEU A 39 -10.55 6.22 13.01
CA LEU A 39 -11.86 5.82 12.54
C LEU A 39 -12.94 6.21 13.56
N PRO A 40 -14.18 6.52 13.12
CA PRO A 40 -15.30 6.82 14.01
C PRO A 40 -15.64 5.72 15.02
N SER A 41 -15.19 4.48 14.77
CA SER A 41 -15.29 3.34 15.69
C SER A 41 -14.37 3.44 16.91
N GLY A 42 -13.47 4.42 16.96
CA GLY A 42 -12.40 4.51 17.95
C GLY A 42 -11.16 3.69 17.57
N TYR A 43 -11.19 2.97 16.46
CA TYR A 43 -10.02 2.26 15.94
C TYR A 43 -9.02 3.25 15.34
N GLN A 44 -7.74 3.05 15.64
CA GLN A 44 -6.65 3.78 15.02
C GLN A 44 -6.10 2.94 13.88
N LEU A 45 -6.34 3.39 12.65
CA LEU A 45 -5.76 2.77 11.47
C LEU A 45 -4.27 3.11 11.44
N THR A 46 -3.43 2.08 11.51
CA THR A 46 -1.96 2.18 11.48
C THR A 46 -1.41 1.88 10.09
N GLN A 47 -0.12 2.17 9.87
CA GLN A 47 0.56 1.75 8.65
C GLN A 47 0.55 0.22 8.47
N SER A 48 0.66 -0.56 9.55
CA SER A 48 0.59 -2.02 9.50
C SER A 48 -0.76 -2.53 8.98
N ASP A 49 -1.86 -1.90 9.40
CA ASP A 49 -3.20 -2.23 8.88
C ASP A 49 -3.30 -1.97 7.37
N CYS A 50 -2.68 -0.90 6.89
CA CYS A 50 -2.62 -0.59 5.46
C CYS A 50 -1.81 -1.64 4.68
N VAL A 51 -0.69 -2.13 5.24
CA VAL A 51 0.10 -3.21 4.62
C VAL A 51 -0.75 -4.47 4.48
N GLU A 52 -1.46 -4.87 5.55
CA GLU A 52 -2.32 -6.05 5.54
C GLU A 52 -3.46 -5.94 4.52
N ALA A 53 -4.10 -4.76 4.43
CA ALA A 53 -5.15 -4.51 3.44
C ALA A 53 -4.62 -4.60 1.99
N ILE A 54 -3.41 -4.12 1.73
CA ILE A 54 -2.80 -4.22 0.40
C ILE A 54 -2.39 -5.67 0.09
N ASP A 55 -1.85 -6.41 1.06
CA ASP A 55 -1.51 -7.83 0.88
C ASP A 55 -2.79 -8.65 0.55
N ALA A 56 -3.91 -8.38 1.22
CA ALA A 56 -5.20 -9.00 0.90
C ALA A 56 -5.70 -8.64 -0.51
N LEU A 57 -5.58 -7.37 -0.93
CA LEU A 57 -5.97 -6.93 -2.26
C LEU A 57 -5.08 -7.55 -3.36
N LEU A 58 -3.77 -7.62 -3.14
CA LEU A 58 -2.83 -8.28 -4.05
C LEU A 58 -3.12 -9.78 -4.18
N HIS A 59 -3.51 -10.44 -3.09
CA HIS A 59 -3.95 -11.83 -3.13
C HIS A 59 -5.22 -11.98 -3.98
N GLN A 60 -6.22 -11.13 -3.79
CA GLN A 60 -7.45 -11.13 -4.59
C GLN A 60 -7.19 -10.89 -6.09
N LEU A 61 -6.27 -9.99 -6.44
CA LEU A 61 -5.96 -9.67 -7.84
C LEU A 61 -5.09 -10.72 -8.55
N ARG A 62 -4.47 -11.63 -7.79
CA ARG A 62 -3.69 -12.76 -8.32
C ARG A 62 -4.54 -14.01 -8.60
N HIS A 63 -5.79 -14.03 -8.13
CA HIS A 63 -6.75 -15.13 -8.29
C HIS A 63 -7.84 -14.80 -9.30
#